data_AF-A0A924M2G2-F1
#
_entry.id   AF-A0A924M2G2-F1
#
_cell.length_a   1.000
_cell.length_b   1.000
_cell.length_c   1.000
_cell.angle_alpha   90.00
_cell.angle_beta   90.00
_cell.angle_gamma   90.00
#
_symmetry.space_group_name_H-M   'P 1'
#
loop_
_entity.id
_entity.type
_entity.pdbx_description
1 polymer ?
#
loop_
_entity_poly.entity_id
_entity_poly.type
_entity_poly.pdbx_seq_one_letter_code
_entity_poly.pdbx_strand_id
1 'polypeptide(L)'
;KGLPEKVVVWKHAVRNAINPLISLAGLSLPTLISGTIIISIVLDLPTIGPMLYKSLLSLDQYVALAVLMLSSVLLLVGNLLADLALAWVDPRVRYA
;
A
#
# COMPACT_ATOMS: atom_id res chain seq x y z
N LYS A 1 3.96 30.23 -22.64
CA LYS A 1 4.79 29.36 -23.51
C LYS A 1 3.87 28.71 -24.53
N GLY A 2 3.87 29.18 -25.78
CA GLY A 2 3.04 28.66 -26.88
C GLY A 2 3.52 27.28 -27.37
N LEU A 3 3.52 26.29 -26.49
CA LEU A 3 3.84 24.91 -26.79
C LEU A 3 2.54 24.12 -26.95
N PRO A 4 2.48 23.13 -27.86
CA PRO A 4 1.28 22.35 -28.11
C PRO A 4 0.83 21.65 -26.82
N GLU A 5 -0.48 21.69 -26.55
CA GLU A 5 -1.14 21.15 -25.36
C GLU A 5 -0.71 19.73 -25.03
N LYS A 6 -0.52 18.88 -26.06
CA LYS A 6 -0.01 17.51 -25.91
C LYS A 6 1.36 17.44 -25.24
N VAL A 7 2.27 18.37 -25.52
CA VAL A 7 3.61 18.40 -24.92
C VAL A 7 3.54 18.89 -23.48
N VAL A 8 2.62 19.82 -23.16
CA VAL A 8 2.41 20.28 -21.79
C VAL A 8 1.79 19.18 -20.93
N VAL A 9 0.77 18.48 -21.44
CA VAL A 9 0.14 17.34 -20.75
C VAL A 9 1.15 16.22 -20.52
N TRP A 10 1.86 15.76 -21.55
CA TRP A 10 2.84 14.67 -21.40
C TRP A 10 4.07 15.04 -20.56
N LYS A 11 4.55 16.28 -20.64
CA LYS A 11 5.79 16.69 -19.95
C LYS A 11 5.56 17.25 -18.54
N HIS A 12 4.40 17.87 -18.28
CA HIS A 12 4.11 18.53 -17.00
C HIS A 12 2.98 17.85 -16.24
N ALA A 13 1.85 17.55 -16.88
CA ALA A 13 0.72 16.93 -16.18
C ALA A 13 1.01 15.48 -15.76
N VAL A 14 1.60 14.66 -16.65
CA VAL A 14 2.00 13.28 -16.34
C VAL A 14 3.04 13.24 -15.22
N ARG A 15 4.06 14.12 -15.27
CA ARG A 15 5.11 14.18 -14.25
C ARG A 15 4.61 14.64 -12.88
N ASN A 16 3.53 15.42 -12.83
CA ASN A 16 2.91 15.87 -11.58
C ASN A 16 1.83 14.91 -11.07
N ALA A 17 1.19 14.16 -11.97
CA ALA A 17 0.16 13.15 -11.64
C ALA A 17 0.76 11.82 -11.17
N ILE A 18 2.01 11.51 -11.53
CA ILE A 18 2.71 10.28 -11.10
C ILE A 18 2.92 10.24 -9.58
N ASN A 19 3.18 11.36 -8.91
CA ASN A 19 3.38 11.39 -7.45
C ASN A 19 2.14 10.89 -6.67
N PRO A 20 0.93 11.44 -6.88
CA PRO A 20 -0.26 10.91 -6.24
C PRO A 20 -0.63 9.50 -6.74
N LEU A 21 -0.31 9.13 -7.99
CA LEU A 21 -0.55 7.77 -8.50
C LEU A 21 0.29 6.72 -7.79
N ILE A 22 1.58 6.97 -7.57
CA ILE A 22 2.45 6.04 -6.83
C ILE A 22 2.08 6.02 -5.35
N SER A 23 1.71 7.16 -4.76
CA SER A 23 1.25 7.23 -3.38
C SER A 23 -0.07 6.44 -3.18
N LEU A 24 -1.02 6.56 -4.11
CA LEU A 24 -2.24 5.75 -4.14
C LEU A 24 -1.95 4.27 -4.39
N ALA A 25 -0.95 3.94 -5.22
CA ALA A 25 -0.52 2.56 -5.42
C ALA A 25 0.13 1.96 -4.16
N GLY A 26 0.91 2.74 -3.40
CA GLY A 26 1.46 2.33 -2.10
C GLY A 26 0.35 1.99 -1.08
N LEU A 27 -0.74 2.76 -1.10
CA LEU A 27 -1.93 2.52 -0.27
C LEU A 27 -2.82 1.37 -0.76
N SER A 28 -2.63 0.89 -1.99
CA SER A 28 -3.43 -0.21 -2.55
C SER A 28 -3.11 -1.57 -1.89
N LEU A 29 -1.86 -1.81 -1.50
CA LEU A 29 -1.46 -3.04 -0.81
C LEU A 29 -2.14 -3.22 0.57
N PRO A 30 -2.11 -2.22 1.48
CA PRO A 30 -2.85 -2.29 2.75
C PRO A 30 -4.35 -2.47 2.57
N THR A 31 -4.94 -1.76 1.62
CA THR A 31 -6.40 -1.79 1.38
C THR A 31 -6.85 -3.14 0.82
N LEU A 32 -6.05 -3.76 -0.05
CA LEU A 32 -6.29 -5.13 -0.52
C LEU A 32 -6.28 -6.14 0.62
N ILE A 33 -5.27 -6.08 1.49
CA ILE A 33 -5.16 -6.98 2.65
C ILE A 33 -6.38 -6.84 3.56
N SER A 34 -6.77 -5.60 3.88
CA SER A 34 -7.90 -5.32 4.78
C SER A 34 -9.25 -5.78 4.19
N GLY A 35 -9.48 -5.56 2.89
CA GLY A 35 -10.68 -6.01 2.19
C GLY A 35 -10.82 -7.53 2.14
N THR A 36 -9.71 -8.25 1.98
CA THR A 36 -9.72 -9.73 1.96
C THR A 36 -10.07 -10.37 3.30
N ILE A 37 -9.83 -9.71 4.44
CA ILE A 37 -10.12 -10.27 5.77
C ILE A 37 -11.61 -10.55 5.92
N ILE A 38 -12.48 -9.58 5.61
CA ILE A 38 -13.94 -9.73 5.76
C ILE A 38 -14.46 -10.88 4.89
N ILE A 39 -14.04 -10.92 3.62
CA ILE A 39 -14.44 -11.96 2.68
C ILE A 39 -14.01 -13.34 3.18
N SER A 40 -12.78 -13.45 3.69
CA SER A 40 -12.27 -14.73 4.19
C SER A 40 -12.98 -15.23 5.45
N ILE A 41 -13.48 -14.33 6.31
CA ILE A 41 -14.29 -14.69 7.48
C ILE A 41 -15.66 -15.21 7.05
N VAL A 42 -16.31 -14.55 6.10
CA VAL A 42 -17.64 -14.94 5.63
C VAL A 42 -17.60 -16.26 4.85
N LEU A 43 -16.58 -16.48 4.05
CA LEU A 43 -16.42 -17.69 3.22
C LEU A 43 -15.68 -18.84 3.93
N ASP A 44 -15.30 -18.67 5.20
CA ASP A 44 -14.48 -19.61 6.00
C ASP A 44 -13.23 -20.13 5.26
N LEU A 45 -12.58 -19.22 4.52
CA LEU A 45 -11.36 -19.55 3.77
C LEU A 45 -10.18 -19.72 4.74
N PRO A 46 -9.26 -20.69 4.53
CA PRO A 46 -8.12 -20.92 5.41
C PRO A 46 -7.03 -19.85 5.22
N THR A 47 -7.30 -18.63 5.67
CA THR A 47 -6.39 -17.48 5.60
C THR A 47 -6.07 -16.93 6.99
N ILE A 48 -5.21 -15.91 7.03
CA ILE A 48 -4.82 -15.19 8.25
C ILE A 48 -6.02 -14.45 8.88
N GLY A 49 -7.02 -14.05 8.09
CA GLY A 49 -8.17 -13.25 8.55
C GLY A 49 -9.03 -13.97 9.60
N PRO A 50 -9.58 -15.15 9.30
CA PRO A 50 -10.39 -15.92 10.25
C PRO A 50 -9.58 -16.40 11.46
N MET A 51 -8.29 -16.68 11.26
CA MET A 51 -7.38 -17.04 12.34
C MET A 51 -7.21 -15.88 13.33
N LEU A 52 -6.92 -14.66 12.85
CA LEU A 52 -6.87 -13.45 13.68
C LEU A 52 -8.20 -13.20 14.39
N TYR A 53 -9.32 -13.33 13.67
CA TYR A 53 -10.65 -13.16 14.25
C TYR A 53 -10.94 -14.14 15.39
N LYS A 54 -10.61 -15.42 15.20
CA LYS A 54 -10.73 -16.46 16.24
C LYS A 54 -9.82 -16.16 17.43
N SER A 55 -8.56 -15.76 17.21
CA SER A 55 -7.63 -15.39 18.29
C SER A 55 -8.10 -14.19 19.11
N LEU A 56 -8.74 -13.21 18.48
CA LEU A 56 -9.34 -12.07 19.18
C LEU A 56 -10.53 -12.50 20.06
N LEU A 57 -11.38 -13.41 19.57
CA LEU A 57 -12.50 -13.95 20.34
C LEU A 57 -12.05 -14.85 21.49
N SER A 58 -10.99 -15.64 21.30
CA SER A 58 -10.43 -16.52 22.32
C SER A 58 -9.47 -15.80 23.27
N LEU A 59 -9.30 -14.48 23.14
CA LEU A 59 -8.34 -13.67 23.90
C LEU A 59 -6.90 -14.21 23.84
N ASP A 60 -6.54 -14.88 22.75
CA ASP A 60 -5.18 -15.34 22.50
C ASP A 60 -4.34 -14.16 21.99
N GLN A 61 -3.83 -13.38 22.95
CA GLN A 61 -3.03 -12.20 22.68
C GLN A 61 -1.73 -12.52 21.96
N TYR A 62 -1.13 -13.70 22.17
CA TYR A 62 0.13 -14.04 21.54
C TYR A 62 -0.03 -14.23 20.03
N VAL A 63 -1.05 -14.97 19.61
CA VAL A 63 -1.32 -15.19 18.18
C VAL A 63 -1.79 -13.90 17.52
N ALA A 64 -2.67 -13.13 18.18
CA ALA A 64 -3.14 -11.85 17.65
C ALA A 64 -1.97 -10.87 17.44
N LEU A 65 -1.09 -10.71 18.44
CA LEU A 65 0.07 -9.83 18.35
C LEU A 65 1.08 -10.32 17.31
N ALA A 66 1.33 -11.63 17.19
CA ALA A 66 2.24 -12.16 16.18
C ALA A 66 1.76 -11.84 14.76
N VAL A 67 0.46 -12.03 14.49
CA VAL A 67 -0.13 -11.71 13.19
C VAL A 67 -0.10 -10.20 12.92
N LEU A 68 -0.44 -9.38 13.92
CA LEU A 68 -0.38 -7.92 13.79
C LEU A 68 1.04 -7.45 13.52
N MET A 69 2.03 -7.95 14.27
CA MET A 69 3.44 -7.58 14.10
C MET A 69 3.96 -7.97 12.72
N LEU A 70 3.65 -9.19 12.24
CA LEU A 70 4.02 -9.63 10.89
C LEU A 70 3.38 -8.74 9.83
N SER A 71 2.09 -8.41 9.98
CA SER A 71 1.35 -7.53 9.07
C SER A 71 1.95 -6.12 9.06
N SER A 72 2.29 -5.57 10.22
CA SER A 72 2.95 -4.26 10.35
C SER A 72 4.31 -4.24 9.66
N VAL A 73 5.14 -5.28 9.83
CA VAL A 73 6.43 -5.39 9.13
C VAL A 73 6.23 -5.43 7.63
N LEU A 74 5.27 -6.23 7.14
CA LEU A 74 4.96 -6.31 5.71
C LEU A 74 4.50 -4.96 5.15
N LEU A 75 3.67 -4.23 5.90
CA LEU A 75 3.22 -2.88 5.55
C LEU A 75 4.38 -1.89 5.50
N LEU A 76 5.30 -1.96 6.46
CA LEU A 76 6.47 -1.09 6.53
C LEU A 76 7.40 -1.35 5.34
N VAL A 77 7.62 -2.61 4.99
CA VAL A 77 8.38 -3.01 3.79
C VAL A 77 7.67 -2.55 2.51
N GLY A 78 6.36 -2.72 2.41
CA GLY A 78 5.57 -2.28 1.26
C GLY A 78 5.62 -0.76 1.06
N ASN A 79 5.49 0.02 2.13
CA ASN A 79 5.64 1.47 2.09
C ASN A 79 7.07 1.88 1.75
N LEU A 80 8.09 1.22 2.32
CA LEU A 80 9.49 1.50 2.00
C LEU A 80 9.78 1.25 0.51
N LEU A 81 9.24 0.17 -0.07
CA LEU A 81 9.37 -0.10 -1.50
C LEU A 81 8.65 0.96 -2.35
N ALA A 82 7.49 1.45 -1.90
CA ALA A 82 6.77 2.53 -2.56
C ALA A 82 7.57 3.86 -2.51
N ASP A 83 8.17 4.18 -1.37
CA ASP A 83 9.04 5.35 -1.20
C ASP A 83 10.31 5.23 -2.06
N LEU A 84 10.90 4.04 -2.15
CA LEU A 84 12.05 3.80 -3.01
C LEU A 84 11.70 3.93 -4.50
N ALA A 85 10.53 3.42 -4.90
CA ALA A 85 10.00 3.57 -6.25
C ALA A 85 9.73 5.05 -6.57
N LEU A 86 9.17 5.82 -5.64
CA LEU A 86 9.02 7.27 -5.75
C LEU A 86 10.38 7.96 -5.91
N ALA A 87 11.36 7.65 -5.07
CA ALA A 87 12.70 8.23 -5.12
C ALA A 87 13.41 7.92 -6.45
N TRP A 88 13.14 6.76 -7.06
CA TRP A 88 13.72 6.39 -8.35
C TRP A 88 13.00 7.03 -9.54
N VAL A 89 11.68 7.18 -9.45
CA VAL A 89 10.86 7.79 -10.51
C VAL A 89 10.93 9.31 -10.50
N ASP A 90 11.21 9.95 -9.35
CA ASP A 90 11.19 11.40 -9.21
C ASP A 90 12.61 12.02 -9.15
N PRO A 91 13.15 12.61 -10.24
CA PRO A 91 14.50 13.19 -10.30
C PRO A 91 14.62 14.53 -9.53
N ARG A 92 13.57 14.97 -8.83
CA ARG A 92 13.53 16.25 -8.11
C ARG A 92 14.12 16.19 -6.70
N VAL A 93 14.24 15.01 -6.08
CA VAL A 93 14.91 14.84 -4.77
C VAL A 93 16.41 15.16 -4.86
N ARG A 94 16.97 15.17 -6.07
CA ARG A 94 18.40 15.43 -6.31
C ARG A 94 18.79 16.91 -6.36
N TYR A 95 17.85 17.85 -6.17
CA TYR A 95 18.12 19.29 -6.21
C TYR A 95 17.71 20.03 -4.94
N ALA A 96 17.86 19.41 -3.76
CA ALA A 96 17.92 20.12 -2.49
C ALA A 96 19.37 20.13 -2.00
#